data_AF-A0A3B0TST5-F1
#
_entry.id   AF-A0A3B0TST5-F1
#
_cell.length_a   1.000
_cell.length_b   1.000
_cell.length_c   1.000
_cell.angle_alpha   90.00
_cell.angle_beta   90.00
_cell.angle_gamma   90.00
#
_symmetry.space_group_name_H-M   'P 1'
#
loop_
_entity.id
_entity.type
_entity.pdbx_description
1 polymer ?
#
loop_
_entity_poly.entity_id
_entity_poly.type
_entity_poly.pdbx_seq_one_letter_code
_entity_poly.pdbx_strand_id
1 'polypeptide(L)'
;PQGVFIGMLQVSVPLVALLVLPAVRRIDPNLERAAATLGASPSMIWRHILIPLAWPGLAAALIVVLLLNIAEYDMPAILGLGRLPFVANVIGNIYTLQQNLYLGSAFSLVLLLISTFLIMAPFFLIRLYLRYSAARKS
;
A
#
# COMPACT_ATOMS: atom_id res chain seq x y z
N PRO A 1 -11.57 -13.63 -12.36
CA PRO A 1 -10.27 -13.22 -11.78
C PRO A 1 -9.82 -11.81 -12.22
N GLN A 2 -9.71 -11.55 -13.53
CA GLN A 2 -9.22 -10.27 -14.04
C GLN A 2 -10.17 -9.10 -13.75
N GLY A 3 -11.49 -9.31 -13.78
CA GLY A 3 -12.48 -8.26 -13.47
C GLY A 3 -12.37 -7.71 -12.05
N VAL A 4 -12.11 -8.56 -11.06
CA VAL A 4 -11.86 -8.15 -9.66
C VAL A 4 -10.62 -7.25 -9.58
N PHE A 5 -9.53 -7.65 -10.25
CA PHE A 5 -8.29 -6.89 -10.26
C PHE A 5 -8.46 -5.51 -10.91
N ILE A 6 -9.17 -5.44 -12.03
CA ILE A 6 -9.46 -4.17 -12.71
C ILE A 6 -10.31 -3.25 -11.83
N GLY A 7 -11.35 -3.78 -11.17
CA GLY A 7 -12.19 -3.01 -10.25
C GLY A 7 -11.39 -2.46 -9.06
N MET A 8 -10.55 -3.28 -8.45
CA MET A 8 -9.68 -2.85 -7.34
C MET A 8 -8.65 -1.81 -7.79
N LEU A 9 -8.07 -1.96 -8.99
CA LEU A 9 -7.15 -0.98 -9.57
C LEU A 9 -7.84 0.37 -9.82
N GLN A 10 -9.06 0.36 -10.36
CA GLN A 10 -9.81 1.58 -10.64
C GLN A 10 -10.01 2.44 -9.38
N VAL A 11 -10.22 1.82 -8.22
CA VAL A 11 -10.37 2.53 -6.94
C VAL A 11 -9.00 2.90 -6.35
N SER A 12 -8.03 1.99 -6.44
CA SER A 12 -6.72 2.16 -5.80
C SER A 12 -5.83 3.20 -6.48
N VAL A 13 -5.84 3.28 -7.82
CA VAL A 13 -4.98 4.19 -8.58
C VAL A 13 -5.19 5.68 -8.22
N PRO A 14 -6.41 6.23 -8.28
CA PRO A 14 -6.63 7.64 -7.91
C PRO A 14 -6.30 7.89 -6.43
N LEU A 15 -6.55 6.92 -5.56
CA LEU A 15 -6.22 7.02 -4.15
C LEU A 15 -4.70 7.08 -3.92
N VAL A 16 -3.92 6.23 -4.58
CA VAL A 16 -2.44 6.29 -4.54
C VAL A 16 -1.97 7.67 -5.00
N ALA A 17 -2.52 8.19 -6.10
CA ALA A 17 -2.14 9.51 -6.59
C ALA A 17 -2.40 10.61 -5.54
N LEU A 18 -3.56 10.58 -4.86
CA LEU A 18 -3.90 11.51 -3.79
C LEU A 18 -2.97 11.40 -2.57
N LEU A 19 -2.56 10.18 -2.21
CA LEU A 19 -1.67 9.94 -1.07
C LEU A 19 -0.21 10.31 -1.36
N VAL A 20 0.23 10.17 -2.61
CA VAL A 20 1.61 10.45 -3.04
C VAL A 20 1.82 11.93 -3.33
N LEU A 21 0.79 12.65 -3.82
CA LEU A 21 0.90 14.04 -4.25
C LEU A 21 1.52 14.98 -3.18
N PRO A 22 1.14 14.91 -1.88
CA PRO A 22 1.77 15.75 -0.85
C PRO A 22 3.25 15.47 -0.65
N ALA A 23 3.69 14.21 -0.80
CA ALA A 23 5.09 13.85 -0.65
C ALA A 23 5.93 14.36 -1.83
N VAL A 24 5.40 14.27 -3.06
CA VAL A 24 6.06 14.79 -4.26
C VAL A 24 6.13 16.32 -4.22
N ARG A 25 5.06 17.01 -3.78
CA ARG A 25 5.04 18.48 -3.66
C ARG A 25 6.03 19.05 -2.65
N ARG A 26 6.55 18.24 -1.72
CA ARG A 26 7.57 18.65 -0.75
C ARG A 26 8.99 18.60 -1.32
N ILE A 27 9.20 18.01 -2.49
CA ILE A 27 10.51 17.94 -3.14
C ILE A 27 10.85 19.33 -3.67
N ASP A 28 12.02 19.86 -3.30
CA ASP A 28 12.47 21.18 -3.74
C ASP A 28 12.77 21.18 -5.25
N PRO A 29 12.07 21.98 -6.07
CA PRO A 29 12.33 22.11 -7.51
C PRO A 29 13.75 22.60 -7.84
N ASN A 30 14.47 23.20 -6.87
CA ASN A 30 15.85 23.61 -7.06
C ASN A 30 16.80 22.43 -7.25
N LEU A 31 16.48 21.24 -6.72
CA LEU A 31 17.30 20.04 -6.89
C LEU A 31 17.35 19.62 -8.37
N GLU A 32 16.23 19.71 -9.07
CA GLU A 32 16.16 19.42 -10.50
C GLU A 32 16.93 20.45 -11.33
N ARG A 33 16.77 21.74 -11.01
CA ARG A 33 17.48 22.84 -11.67
C ARG A 33 18.99 22.75 -11.47
N ALA A 34 19.45 22.43 -10.26
CA ALA A 34 20.87 22.25 -9.97
C ALA A 34 21.47 21.06 -10.74
N ALA A 35 20.76 19.94 -10.78
CA ALA A 35 21.20 18.76 -11.54
C ALA A 35 21.25 19.02 -13.05
N ALA A 36 20.28 19.77 -13.59
CA ALA A 36 20.28 20.17 -15.00
C ALA A 36 21.49 21.05 -15.36
N THR A 37 21.86 22.00 -14.49
CA THR A 37 23.06 22.84 -14.67
C THR A 37 24.36 22.02 -14.65
N LEU A 38 24.38 20.89 -13.95
CA LEU A 38 25.50 19.94 -13.92
C LEU A 38 25.51 18.97 -15.12
N GLY A 39 24.62 19.15 -16.10
CA GLY A 39 24.55 18.32 -17.30
C GLY A 39 23.75 17.02 -17.13
N ALA A 40 22.98 16.86 -16.05
CA ALA A 40 22.15 15.67 -15.87
C ALA A 40 20.99 15.65 -16.89
N SER A 41 20.80 14.51 -17.56
CA SER A 41 19.65 14.32 -18.45
C SER A 41 18.33 14.19 -17.64
N PRO A 42 17.16 14.50 -18.22
CA PRO A 42 15.88 14.37 -17.53
C PRO A 42 15.63 12.97 -16.95
N SER A 43 16.07 11.93 -17.66
CA SER A 43 15.98 10.54 -17.20
C SER A 43 16.83 10.26 -15.95
N MET A 44 17.98 10.93 -15.84
CA MET A 44 18.89 10.82 -14.71
C MET A 44 18.33 11.54 -13.48
N ILE A 45 17.76 12.74 -13.67
CA ILE A 45 17.05 13.51 -12.63
C ILE A 45 15.88 12.69 -12.08
N TRP A 46 15.05 12.11 -12.96
CA TRP A 46 13.92 11.28 -12.54
C TRP A 46 14.34 10.08 -11.69
N ARG A 47 15.36 9.33 -12.14
CA ARG A 47 15.81 8.10 -11.46
C ARG A 47 16.62 8.34 -10.19
N HIS A 48 17.44 9.39 -10.13
CA HIS A 48 18.37 9.60 -9.02
C HIS A 48 17.91 10.65 -8.01
N ILE A 49 16.96 11.52 -8.39
CA ILE A 49 16.48 12.60 -7.53
C ILE A 49 15.00 12.34 -7.20
N LEU A 50 14.11 12.48 -8.19
CA LEU A 50 12.66 12.40 -7.96
C LEU A 50 12.21 11.07 -7.34
N ILE A 51 12.56 9.93 -7.94
CA ILE A 51 12.12 8.61 -7.47
C ILE A 51 12.60 8.32 -6.02
N PRO A 52 13.89 8.48 -5.67
CA PRO A 52 14.37 8.24 -4.31
C PRO A 52 13.76 9.19 -3.28
N LEU A 53 13.57 10.47 -3.63
CA LEU A 53 12.95 11.47 -2.74
C LEU A 53 11.43 11.23 -2.57
N ALA A 54 10.74 10.75 -3.60
CA ALA A 54 9.33 10.39 -3.53
C ALA A 54 9.09 9.01 -2.88
N TRP A 55 10.09 8.13 -2.87
CA TRP A 55 10.01 6.77 -2.33
C TRP A 55 9.40 6.65 -0.93
N PRO A 56 9.81 7.44 0.09
CA PRO A 56 9.17 7.37 1.41
C PRO A 56 7.67 7.70 1.37
N GLY A 57 7.26 8.64 0.52
CA GLY A 57 5.86 8.97 0.29
C GLY A 57 5.09 7.86 -0.42
N LEU A 58 5.70 7.27 -1.44
CA LEU A 58 5.15 6.13 -2.17
C LEU A 58 4.98 4.91 -1.27
N ALA A 59 5.97 4.62 -0.41
CA ALA A 59 5.90 3.53 0.55
C ALA A 59 4.75 3.73 1.55
N ALA A 60 4.57 4.96 2.06
CA ALA A 60 3.46 5.28 2.95
C ALA A 60 2.10 5.11 2.25
N ALA A 61 1.96 5.61 1.02
CA ALA A 61 0.75 5.46 0.23
C ALA A 61 0.43 3.98 -0.07
N LEU A 62 1.45 3.18 -0.39
CA LEU A 62 1.31 1.76 -0.67
C LEU A 62 0.79 0.99 0.55
N ILE A 63 1.27 1.30 1.76
CA ILE A 63 0.80 0.66 3.01
C ILE A 63 -0.69 0.94 3.22
N VAL A 64 -1.12 2.19 3.05
CA VAL A 64 -2.54 2.57 3.22
C VAL A 64 -3.42 1.86 2.18
N VAL A 65 -3.00 1.82 0.93
CA VAL A 65 -3.77 1.19 -0.15
C VAL A 65 -3.82 -0.33 0.03
N LEU A 66 -2.72 -0.94 0.48
CA LEU A 66 -2.68 -2.37 0.79
C LEU A 66 -3.64 -2.73 1.94
N LEU A 67 -3.71 -1.89 2.98
CA LEU A 67 -4.67 -2.04 4.08
C LEU A 67 -6.11 -2.02 3.57
N LEU A 68 -6.45 -1.05 2.73
CA LEU A 68 -7.79 -0.92 2.17
C LEU A 68 -8.14 -2.12 1.29
N ASN A 69 -7.21 -2.57 0.44
CA ASN A 69 -7.45 -3.73 -0.43
C ASN A 69 -7.59 -5.05 0.36
N ILE A 70 -6.94 -5.19 1.52
CA ILE A 70 -7.12 -6.36 2.41
C ILE A 70 -8.50 -6.34 3.08
N ALA A 71 -8.98 -5.15 3.44
CA ALA A 71 -10.30 -4.97 4.05
C ALA A 71 -11.45 -5.08 3.04
N GLU A 72 -11.16 -4.90 1.74
CA GLU A 72 -12.14 -4.93 0.67
C GLU A 72 -12.71 -6.34 0.46
N TYR A 73 -14.02 -6.49 0.66
CA TYR A 73 -14.72 -7.76 0.48
C TYR A 73 -15.85 -7.70 -0.55
N ASP A 74 -16.42 -6.50 -0.77
CA ASP A 74 -17.55 -6.26 -1.67
C ASP A 74 -17.16 -6.46 -3.15
N MET A 75 -16.07 -5.84 -3.59
CA MET A 75 -15.60 -5.96 -4.98
C MET A 75 -15.31 -7.43 -5.38
N PRO A 76 -14.59 -8.23 -4.57
CA PRO A 76 -14.45 -9.66 -4.84
C PRO A 76 -15.74 -10.46 -4.73
N ALA A 77 -16.68 -10.07 -3.85
CA ALA A 77 -17.97 -10.75 -3.74
C ALA A 77 -18.79 -10.61 -5.03
N ILE A 78 -18.90 -9.37 -5.52
CA ILE A 78 -19.70 -9.01 -6.68
C ILE A 78 -19.03 -9.48 -7.98
N LEU A 79 -17.76 -9.12 -8.17
CA LEU A 79 -17.04 -9.37 -9.43
C LEU A 79 -16.38 -10.76 -9.49
N GLY A 80 -16.20 -11.41 -8.34
CA GLY A 80 -15.63 -12.76 -8.25
C GLY A 80 -16.64 -13.87 -8.48
N LEU A 81 -17.96 -13.56 -8.47
CA LEU A 81 -19.06 -14.50 -8.71
C LEU A 81 -18.92 -15.82 -7.90
N GLY A 82 -18.40 -15.74 -6.66
CA GLY A 82 -18.15 -16.90 -5.79
C GLY A 82 -17.00 -17.82 -6.20
N ARG A 83 -16.25 -17.52 -7.26
CA ARG A 83 -15.14 -18.35 -7.77
C ARG A 83 -13.79 -18.08 -7.09
N LEU A 84 -13.67 -16.95 -6.39
CA LEU A 84 -12.45 -16.57 -5.66
C LEU A 84 -12.81 -16.38 -4.19
N PRO A 85 -12.50 -17.34 -3.31
CA PRO A 85 -12.70 -17.18 -1.89
C PRO A 85 -11.65 -16.20 -1.34
N PHE A 86 -11.93 -14.90 -1.40
CA PHE A 86 -11.19 -13.92 -0.63
C PHE A 86 -11.46 -14.15 0.86
N VAL A 87 -10.46 -13.95 1.71
CA VAL A 87 -10.55 -14.26 3.15
C VAL A 87 -11.75 -13.58 3.80
N ALA A 88 -12.05 -12.34 3.44
CA ALA A 88 -13.21 -11.62 3.95
C ALA A 88 -14.56 -12.19 3.48
N ASN A 89 -14.64 -12.74 2.26
CA ASN A 89 -15.83 -13.44 1.77
C ASN A 89 -16.07 -14.76 2.52
N VAL A 90 -14.99 -15.48 2.86
CA VAL A 90 -15.06 -16.70 3.67
C VAL A 90 -15.61 -16.39 5.05
N ILE A 91 -15.11 -15.33 5.69
CA ILE A 91 -15.60 -14.88 7.01
C ILE A 91 -17.08 -14.48 6.92
N GLY A 92 -17.47 -13.71 5.89
CA GLY A 92 -18.87 -13.35 5.65
C GLY A 92 -19.78 -14.57 5.54
N ASN A 93 -19.37 -15.59 4.78
CA ASN A 93 -20.11 -16.84 4.64
C ASN A 93 -20.22 -17.63 5.95
N ILE A 94 -19.20 -17.61 6.81
CA ILE A 94 -19.27 -18.29 8.12
C ILE A 94 -20.32 -17.62 9.00
N TYR A 95 -20.41 -16.28 8.98
CA TYR A 95 -21.43 -15.56 9.73
C TYR A 95 -22.84 -15.74 9.16
N THR A 96 -23.00 -15.66 7.84
CA THR A 96 -24.34 -15.64 7.20
C THR A 96 -24.90 -17.02 6.91
N LEU A 97 -24.10 -17.94 6.37
CA LEU A 97 -24.56 -19.27 5.93
C LEU A 97 -24.47 -20.31 7.06
N GLN A 98 -23.38 -20.28 7.84
CA GLN A 98 -23.18 -21.26 8.92
C GLN A 98 -23.76 -20.79 10.25
N GLN A 99 -24.09 -19.50 10.38
CA GLN A 99 -24.57 -18.86 11.61
C GLN A 99 -23.67 -19.15 12.83
N ASN A 100 -22.38 -19.44 12.58
CA ASN A 100 -21.45 -19.85 13.60
C ASN A 100 -20.59 -18.67 14.04
N LEU A 101 -21.06 -17.98 15.07
CA LEU A 101 -20.39 -16.81 15.66
C LEU A 101 -18.99 -17.12 16.19
N TYR A 102 -18.77 -18.33 16.73
CA TYR A 102 -17.49 -18.72 17.32
C TYR A 102 -16.41 -18.89 16.26
N LEU A 103 -16.72 -19.62 15.18
CA LEU A 103 -15.80 -19.78 14.06
C LEU A 103 -15.56 -18.45 13.35
N GLY A 104 -16.62 -17.67 13.10
CA GLY A 104 -16.51 -16.35 12.48
C GLY A 104 -15.55 -15.44 13.26
N SER A 105 -15.70 -15.40 14.58
CA SER A 105 -14.87 -14.56 15.47
C SER A 105 -13.41 -15.00 15.44
N ALA A 106 -13.13 -16.31 15.46
CA ALA A 106 -11.78 -16.83 15.41
C ALA A 106 -11.06 -16.45 14.10
N PHE A 107 -11.72 -16.62 12.94
CA PHE A 107 -11.14 -16.22 11.66
C PHE A 107 -10.96 -14.70 11.54
N SER A 108 -11.89 -13.90 12.06
CA SER A 108 -11.75 -12.43 12.12
C SER A 108 -10.52 -12.01 12.94
N LEU A 109 -10.28 -12.66 14.09
CA LEU A 109 -9.12 -12.39 14.96
C LEU A 109 -7.80 -12.72 14.26
N VAL A 110 -7.73 -13.88 13.59
CA VAL A 110 -6.55 -14.29 12.82
C VAL A 110 -6.27 -13.30 11.69
N LEU A 111 -7.30 -12.89 10.95
CA LEU A 111 -7.15 -11.91 9.87
C LEU A 111 -6.65 -10.56 10.40
N LEU A 112 -7.16 -10.12 11.56
CA LEU A 112 -6.73 -8.89 12.21
C LEU A 112 -5.26 -8.94 12.64
N LEU A 113 -4.78 -10.07 13.18
CA LEU A 113 -3.38 -10.24 13.54
C LEU A 113 -2.46 -10.23 12.30
N ILE A 114 -2.87 -10.91 11.23
CA ILE A 114 -2.11 -10.97 9.97
C ILE A 114 -2.04 -9.58 9.33
N SER A 115 -3.15 -8.85 9.25
CA SER A 115 -3.18 -7.52 8.66
C SER A 115 -2.32 -6.54 9.47
N THR A 116 -2.44 -6.57 10.80
CA THR A 116 -1.61 -5.77 11.71
C THR A 116 -0.13 -6.06 11.49
N PHE A 117 0.26 -7.33 11.42
CA PHE A 117 1.64 -7.72 11.16
C PHE A 117 2.16 -7.22 9.81
N LEU A 118 1.36 -7.37 8.75
CA LEU A 118 1.70 -6.91 7.40
C LEU A 118 1.89 -5.38 7.32
N ILE A 119 1.16 -4.62 8.12
CA ILE A 119 1.29 -3.16 8.20
C ILE A 119 2.49 -2.74 9.05
N MET A 120 2.67 -3.40 10.20
CA MET A 120 3.74 -3.05 11.14
C MET A 120 5.12 -3.42 10.61
N ALA A 121 5.25 -4.51 9.85
CA ALA A 121 6.53 -4.95 9.28
C ALA A 121 7.23 -3.88 8.43
N PRO A 122 6.63 -3.31 7.36
CA PRO A 122 7.27 -2.27 6.56
C PRO A 122 7.49 -0.98 7.34
N PHE A 123 6.56 -0.60 8.23
CA PHE A 123 6.75 0.56 9.10
C PHE A 123 7.97 0.41 10.02
N PHE A 124 8.15 -0.77 10.62
CA PHE A 124 9.28 -1.09 11.48
C PHE A 124 10.60 -1.15 10.70
N LEU A 125 10.60 -1.76 9.51
CA LEU A 125 11.76 -1.82 8.62
C LEU A 125 12.22 -0.44 8.17
N ILE A 126 11.30 0.44 7.76
CA ILE A 126 11.61 1.83 7.39
C ILE A 126 12.22 2.56 8.59
N ARG A 127 11.64 2.39 9.78
CA ARG A 127 12.15 3.04 11.00
C ARG A 127 13.54 2.54 11.39
N LEU A 128 13.80 1.24 11.22
CA LEU A 128 15.12 0.64 11.47
C LEU A 128 16.15 1.14 10.47
N TYR A 129 15.79 1.22 9.18
CA TYR A 129 16.65 1.74 8.12
C TYR A 129 17.04 3.20 8.36
N LEU A 130 16.08 4.05 8.75
CA LEU A 130 16.34 5.46 9.09
C LEU A 130 17.25 5.59 10.32
N ARG A 131 17.07 4.74 11.34
CA ARG A 131 17.98 4.68 12.50
C ARG A 131 19.39 4.26 12.12
N TYR A 132 19.51 3.26 11.24
CA TYR A 132 20.81 2.77 10.77
C TYR A 132 21.54 3.81 9.91
N SER A 133 20.80 4.54 9.05
CA SER A 133 21.37 5.63 8.24
C SER A 133 21.78 6.85 9.07
N ALA A 134 21.09 7.13 10.18
CA ALA A 134 21.47 8.21 11.09
C ALA A 134 22.73 7.88 11.90
N ALA A 135 22.91 6.61 12.30
CA ALA A 135 24.08 6.16 13.04
C ALA A 135 25.39 6.15 12.22
N ARG A 136 25.32 6.12 10.88
CA ARG A 136 26.50 6.11 9.99
C ARG A 136 27.07 7.51 9.69
N LYS A 137 26.40 8.58 10.13
CA LYS A 137 26.82 9.99 9.92
C LYS A 137 27.44 10.64 11.16
N SER A 138 27.61 9.89 12.25
CA SER A 138 28.39 10.27 13.43
C SER A 138 29.75 9.61 13.41
#